data_AF-C4ZFR2-F1
#
_entry.id   AF-C4ZFR2-F1
#
_cell.length_a   1.000
_cell.length_b   1.000
_cell.length_c   1.000
_cell.angle_alpha   90.00
_cell.angle_beta   90.00
_cell.angle_gamma   90.00
#
_symmetry.space_group_name_H-M   'P 1'
#
loop_
_entity.id
_entity.type
_entity.pdbx_description
1 polymer ?
#
loop_
_entity_poly.entity_id
_entity_poly.type
_entity_poly.pdbx_seq_one_letter_code
_entity_poly.pdbx_strand_id
1 'polypeptide(L)'
;MHKRANVAQKPKPHQFFAGALFVNTILLPALFYMEAPKFAIVTFHSLPNLWYILRKVPVETRRLWLENVCKVLKVACASQEAVMTAIKMDNFKDFEDCLQDRCAEEVSANYIITRNIADFEASVVSAIEPDEWLKKIN
;
A
#
# COMPACT_ATOMS: atom_id res chain seq x y z
N MET A 1 38.38 -20.55 -9.65
CA MET A 1 38.14 -19.10 -9.44
C MET A 1 36.71 -18.90 -8.95
N HIS A 2 36.56 -18.47 -7.70
CA HIS A 2 35.29 -18.32 -6.99
C HIS A 2 34.45 -17.17 -7.57
N LYS A 3 33.22 -17.46 -8.04
CA LYS A 3 32.19 -16.41 -8.24
C LYS A 3 31.64 -16.04 -6.85
N ARG A 4 31.91 -14.81 -6.40
CA ARG A 4 31.27 -14.25 -5.21
C ARG A 4 29.78 -14.10 -5.51
N ALA A 5 28.95 -14.76 -4.70
CA ALA A 5 27.53 -14.50 -4.62
C ALA A 5 27.32 -13.04 -4.20
N ASN A 6 26.48 -12.33 -4.96
CA ASN A 6 26.02 -11.01 -4.60
C ASN A 6 25.11 -11.17 -3.38
N VAL A 7 25.64 -10.86 -2.20
CA VAL A 7 24.85 -10.84 -0.97
C VAL A 7 23.90 -9.66 -1.08
N ALA A 8 22.61 -9.94 -1.32
CA ALA A 8 21.55 -8.94 -1.20
C ALA A 8 21.70 -8.26 0.16
N GLN A 9 22.03 -6.98 0.13
CA GLN A 9 22.27 -6.18 1.32
C GLN A 9 20.94 -6.07 2.07
N LYS A 10 20.83 -6.72 3.24
CA LYS A 10 19.64 -6.63 4.10
C LYS A 10 19.31 -5.15 4.36
N PRO A 11 18.04 -4.71 4.19
CA PRO A 11 17.67 -3.32 4.45
C PRO A 11 17.90 -2.97 5.93
N LYS A 12 18.32 -1.72 6.18
CA LYS A 12 18.69 -1.19 7.50
C LYS A 12 17.47 -1.13 8.44
N PRO A 13 17.65 -1.24 9.77
CA PRO A 13 16.57 -1.49 10.75
C PRO A 13 15.58 -0.33 11.01
N HIS A 14 15.50 0.70 10.17
CA HIS A 14 14.65 1.88 10.38
C HIS A 14 13.85 2.34 9.15
N GLN A 15 13.72 1.49 8.12
CA GLN A 15 12.82 1.78 7.00
C GLN A 15 11.47 1.15 7.29
N PHE A 16 10.57 1.95 7.87
CA PHE A 16 9.19 1.58 8.14
C PHE A 16 8.31 2.05 6.98
N PHE A 17 7.58 1.13 6.35
CA PHE A 17 6.74 1.36 5.19
C PHE A 17 5.31 0.92 5.51
N ALA A 18 4.40 1.89 5.49
CA ALA A 18 2.97 1.66 5.64
C ALA A 18 2.31 1.80 4.26
N GLY A 19 2.06 0.69 3.58
CA GLY A 19 1.13 0.67 2.45
C GLY A 19 -0.27 0.73 3.02
N ALA A 20 -0.95 1.87 2.90
CA ALA A 20 -2.27 2.05 3.50
C ALA A 20 -3.34 2.15 2.42
N LEU A 21 -4.16 1.10 2.31
CA LEU A 21 -5.40 1.13 1.54
C LEU A 21 -6.51 1.68 2.44
N PHE A 22 -6.58 3.01 2.58
CA PHE A 22 -7.63 3.67 3.37
C PHE A 22 -8.96 3.68 2.60
N VAL A 23 -9.78 2.66 2.82
CA VAL A 23 -11.16 2.61 2.34
C VAL A 23 -12.13 2.47 3.52
N ASN A 24 -12.21 3.52 4.35
CA ASN A 24 -13.43 3.93 5.05
C ASN A 24 -13.23 5.27 5.78
N THR A 25 -14.29 6.07 5.85
CA THR A 25 -14.35 7.47 6.33
C THR A 25 -13.96 7.70 7.81
N ILE A 26 -13.44 6.70 8.54
CA ILE A 26 -13.25 6.76 9.99
C ILE A 26 -11.80 7.05 10.43
N LEU A 27 -10.81 7.05 9.52
CA LEU A 27 -9.39 7.22 9.88
C LEU A 27 -8.74 8.56 9.47
N LEU A 28 -9.52 9.53 8.99
CA LEU A 28 -8.99 10.87 8.70
C LEU A 28 -8.42 11.60 9.95
N PRO A 29 -9.00 11.46 11.17
CA PRO A 29 -8.44 12.09 12.36
C PRO A 29 -7.11 11.47 12.82
N ALA A 30 -6.93 10.15 12.66
CA ALA A 30 -5.70 9.47 13.04
C ALA A 30 -4.52 9.88 12.15
N LEU A 31 -4.79 10.17 10.88
CA LEU A 31 -3.81 10.70 9.93
C LEU A 31 -3.27 12.09 10.33
N PHE A 32 -4.04 12.87 11.10
CA PHE A 32 -3.69 14.22 11.55
C PHE A 32 -2.92 14.22 12.89
N TYR A 33 -3.10 13.17 13.72
CA TYR A 33 -2.39 13.00 14.99
C TYR A 33 -0.99 12.41 14.84
N MET A 34 -0.71 11.77 13.71
CA MET A 34 0.65 11.41 13.35
C MET A 34 1.27 12.63 12.63
N GLU A 35 2.35 13.18 13.17
CA GLU A 35 3.33 13.89 12.34
C GLU A 35 3.75 12.89 11.24
N ALA A 36 3.05 12.91 10.10
CA ALA A 36 3.05 11.80 9.16
C ALA A 36 4.52 11.49 8.79
N PRO A 37 5.05 10.34 9.24
CA PRO A 37 6.43 10.03 8.96
C PRO A 37 6.53 9.88 7.45
N LYS A 38 7.68 10.23 6.89
CA LYS A 38 8.01 10.35 5.46
C LYS A 38 7.77 9.07 4.58
N PHE A 39 6.95 8.11 5.01
CA PHE A 39 7.00 6.71 4.59
C PHE A 39 5.64 5.97 4.48
N ALA A 40 4.51 6.68 4.36
CA ALA A 40 3.22 6.06 4.05
C ALA A 40 2.92 6.13 2.53
N ILE A 41 2.41 5.03 1.96
CA ILE A 41 2.26 4.82 0.52
C ILE A 41 0.82 4.40 0.21
N VAL A 42 0.29 4.89 -0.92
CA VAL A 42 -0.95 4.41 -1.54
C VAL A 42 -0.63 3.87 -2.94
N THR A 43 -1.25 2.76 -3.32
CA THR A 43 -1.08 2.25 -4.69
C THR A 43 -1.91 3.08 -5.66
N PHE A 44 -1.41 3.26 -6.88
CA PHE A 44 -2.01 4.13 -7.89
C PHE A 44 -3.48 3.77 -8.18
N HIS A 45 -3.81 2.49 -8.27
CA HIS A 45 -5.15 2.02 -8.58
C HIS A 45 -6.16 2.21 -7.43
N SER A 46 -5.71 2.46 -6.19
CA SER A 46 -6.61 2.84 -5.10
C SER A 46 -7.22 4.22 -5.30
N LEU A 47 -6.57 5.11 -6.04
CA LEU A 47 -7.07 6.47 -6.31
C LEU A 47 -8.34 6.48 -7.19
N PRO A 48 -8.40 5.79 -8.36
CA PRO A 48 -9.65 5.66 -9.11
C PRO A 48 -10.73 4.89 -8.35
N ASN A 49 -10.36 3.93 -7.50
CA ASN A 49 -11.32 3.26 -6.62
C ASN A 49 -11.91 4.20 -5.57
N LEU A 50 -11.08 4.99 -4.92
CA LEU A 50 -11.53 6.04 -4.00
C LEU A 50 -12.40 7.06 -4.73
N TRP A 51 -12.04 7.45 -5.97
CA TRP A 51 -12.87 8.32 -6.80
C TRP A 51 -14.26 7.73 -7.06
N TYR A 52 -14.34 6.44 -7.36
CA TYR A 52 -15.60 5.72 -7.59
C TYR A 52 -16.43 5.59 -6.31
N ILE A 53 -15.80 5.25 -5.18
CA ILE A 53 -16.47 5.15 -3.88
C ILE A 53 -17.05 6.51 -3.48
N LEU A 54 -16.30 7.60 -3.70
CA LEU A 54 -16.72 8.96 -3.43
C LEU A 54 -17.68 9.53 -4.48
N ARG A 55 -18.25 8.71 -5.39
CA ARG A 55 -19.07 9.20 -6.53
C ARG A 55 -20.27 10.08 -6.16
N LYS A 56 -20.76 9.99 -4.92
CA LYS A 56 -21.86 10.80 -4.39
C LYS A 56 -21.42 12.13 -3.75
N VAL A 57 -20.12 12.35 -3.56
CA VAL A 57 -19.53 13.59 -3.04
C VAL A 57 -19.39 14.61 -4.17
N PRO A 58 -19.61 15.93 -3.93
CA PRO A 58 -19.36 16.96 -4.94
C PRO A 58 -17.96 16.85 -5.55
N VAL A 59 -17.86 17.09 -6.86
CA VAL A 59 -16.62 16.89 -7.64
C VAL A 59 -15.45 17.68 -7.05
N GLU A 60 -15.65 18.95 -6.72
CA GLU A 60 -14.61 19.81 -6.16
C GLU A 60 -14.09 19.28 -4.81
N THR A 61 -15.00 18.86 -3.93
CA THR A 61 -14.66 18.25 -2.65
C THR A 61 -13.88 16.95 -2.85
N ARG A 62 -14.26 16.11 -3.82
CA ARG A 62 -13.56 14.87 -4.13
C ARG A 62 -12.13 15.12 -4.63
N ARG A 63 -11.94 16.13 -5.48
CA ARG A 63 -10.61 16.55 -5.95
C ARG A 63 -9.73 17.01 -4.79
N LEU A 64 -10.27 17.88 -3.93
CA LEU A 64 -9.57 18.35 -2.74
C LEU A 64 -9.18 17.20 -1.80
N TRP A 65 -10.06 16.21 -1.60
CA TRP A 65 -9.76 15.06 -0.76
C TRP A 65 -8.65 14.18 -1.34
N LEU A 66 -8.69 13.89 -2.65
CA LEU A 66 -7.61 13.16 -3.31
C LEU A 66 -6.28 13.92 -3.28
N GLU A 67 -6.31 15.24 -3.48
CA GLU A 67 -5.12 16.09 -3.35
C GLU A 67 -4.53 15.99 -1.93
N ASN A 68 -5.37 16.06 -0.90
CA ASN A 68 -4.94 15.95 0.50
C ASN A 68 -4.37 14.56 0.81
N VAL A 69 -4.96 13.49 0.28
CA VAL A 69 -4.40 12.13 0.39
C VAL A 69 -2.99 12.10 -0.20
N CYS A 70 -2.78 12.63 -1.41
CA CYS A 70 -1.49 12.63 -2.07
C CYS A 70 -0.46 13.62 -1.48
N LYS A 71 -0.89 14.60 -0.67
CA LYS A 71 0.02 15.46 0.12
C LYS A 71 0.64 14.72 1.29
N VAL A 72 -0.05 13.70 1.82
CA VAL A 72 0.39 12.91 2.97
C VAL A 72 1.03 11.59 2.55
N LEU A 73 0.48 10.94 1.51
CA LEU A 73 0.92 9.63 1.02
C LEU A 73 1.68 9.76 -0.29
N LYS A 74 2.76 8.98 -0.44
CA LYS A 74 3.40 8.78 -1.75
C LYS A 74 2.59 7.81 -2.58
N VAL A 75 2.44 8.08 -3.87
CA VAL A 75 1.79 7.17 -4.81
C VAL A 75 2.81 6.18 -5.35
N ALA A 76 2.55 4.88 -5.19
CA ALA A 76 3.33 3.81 -5.80
C ALA A 76 2.60 3.23 -7.02
N CYS A 77 3.36 2.91 -8.06
CA CYS A 77 2.87 2.25 -9.26
C CYS A 77 3.62 0.93 -9.44
N ALA A 78 2.95 -0.06 -10.03
CA ALA A 78 3.62 -1.27 -10.48
C ALA A 78 4.45 -0.98 -11.74
N SER A 79 5.69 -1.47 -11.80
CA SER A 79 6.43 -1.51 -13.06
C SER A 79 5.82 -2.49 -14.06
N GLN A 80 6.24 -2.42 -15.32
CA GLN A 80 5.88 -3.42 -16.33
C GLN A 80 6.20 -4.83 -15.86
N GLU A 81 7.33 -5.04 -15.17
CA GLU A 81 7.75 -6.35 -14.67
C GLU A 81 6.82 -6.85 -13.56
N ALA A 82 6.46 -5.98 -12.61
CA ALA A 82 5.47 -6.27 -11.58
C ALA A 82 4.10 -6.64 -12.18
N VAL A 83 3.63 -5.89 -13.18
CA VAL A 83 2.38 -6.20 -13.88
C VAL A 83 2.45 -7.56 -14.56
N MET A 84 3.54 -7.85 -15.29
CA MET A 84 3.73 -9.15 -15.94
C MET A 84 3.83 -10.31 -14.94
N THR A 85 4.33 -10.04 -13.74
CA THR A 85 4.38 -11.00 -12.64
C THR A 85 2.98 -11.25 -12.10
N ALA A 86 2.21 -10.20 -11.77
CA ALA A 86 0.83 -10.31 -11.31
C ALA A 86 -0.05 -11.09 -12.30
N ILE A 87 0.07 -10.84 -13.61
CA ILE A 87 -0.69 -11.56 -14.65
C ILE A 87 -0.45 -13.08 -14.60
N LYS A 88 0.73 -13.52 -14.16
CA LYS A 88 1.10 -14.94 -14.08
C LYS A 88 0.78 -15.58 -12.73
N MET A 89 0.35 -14.81 -11.75
CA MET A 89 -0.04 -15.31 -10.43
C MET A 89 -1.51 -15.71 -10.47
N ASP A 90 -1.77 -17.01 -10.29
CA ASP A 90 -3.12 -17.61 -10.32
C ASP A 90 -3.69 -17.88 -8.92
N ASN A 91 -2.94 -17.54 -7.87
CA ASN A 91 -3.29 -17.77 -6.47
C ASN A 91 -3.97 -16.57 -5.80
N PHE A 92 -4.08 -15.43 -6.49
CA PHE A 92 -4.91 -14.31 -6.05
C PHE A 92 -6.32 -14.43 -6.61
N LYS A 93 -7.32 -14.23 -5.75
CA LYS A 93 -8.73 -14.19 -6.17
C LYS A 93 -9.08 -12.92 -6.92
N ASP A 94 -8.59 -11.78 -6.44
CA ASP A 94 -8.78 -10.47 -7.06
C ASP A 94 -7.45 -9.98 -7.67
N PHE A 95 -7.51 -9.53 -8.93
CA PHE A 95 -6.34 -9.05 -9.64
C PHE A 95 -5.84 -7.70 -9.10
N GLU A 96 -6.73 -6.88 -8.54
CA GLU A 96 -6.35 -5.63 -7.88
C GLU A 96 -5.46 -5.90 -6.66
N ASP A 97 -5.84 -6.85 -5.80
CA ASP A 97 -5.07 -7.22 -4.62
C ASP A 97 -3.70 -7.79 -5.01
N CYS A 98 -3.64 -8.55 -6.10
CA CYS A 98 -2.38 -9.02 -6.68
C CYS A 98 -1.48 -7.85 -7.10
N LEU A 99 -2.03 -6.84 -7.77
CA LEU A 99 -1.28 -5.63 -8.14
C LEU A 99 -0.87 -4.80 -6.92
N GLN A 100 -1.66 -4.78 -5.84
CA GLN A 100 -1.30 -4.14 -4.58
C GLN A 100 -0.08 -4.80 -3.96
N ASP A 101 -0.08 -6.13 -3.89
CA ASP A 101 1.05 -6.90 -3.40
C ASP A 101 2.32 -6.64 -4.23
N ARG A 102 2.21 -6.62 -5.57
CA ARG A 102 3.36 -6.29 -6.43
C ARG A 102 3.88 -4.87 -6.22
N CYS A 103 2.98 -3.88 -6.09
CA CYS A 103 3.39 -2.51 -5.76
C CYS A 103 4.09 -2.44 -4.41
N ALA A 104 3.56 -3.16 -3.41
CA ALA A 104 4.11 -3.22 -2.06
C ALA A 104 5.50 -3.87 -2.06
N GLU A 105 5.68 -4.95 -2.81
CA GLU A 105 6.97 -5.64 -2.98
C GLU A 105 8.02 -4.72 -3.61
N GLU A 106 7.68 -4.03 -4.70
CA GLU A 106 8.60 -3.14 -5.43
C GLU A 106 9.10 -1.97 -4.58
N VAL A 107 8.24 -1.42 -3.72
CA VAL A 107 8.63 -0.36 -2.79
C VAL A 107 9.22 -0.88 -1.49
N SER A 108 9.43 -2.20 -1.37
CA SER A 108 9.92 -2.88 -0.18
C SER A 108 9.10 -2.57 1.06
N ALA A 109 7.77 -2.53 0.92
CA ALA A 109 6.86 -2.27 2.01
C ALA A 109 6.98 -3.35 3.10
N ASN A 110 6.86 -2.97 4.38
CA ASN A 110 6.88 -3.95 5.46
C ASN A 110 5.54 -4.66 5.56
N TYR A 111 4.45 -3.92 5.35
CA TYR A 111 3.10 -4.43 5.45
C TYR A 111 2.16 -3.80 4.43
N ILE A 112 1.17 -4.59 4.02
CA ILE A 112 -0.08 -4.11 3.41
C ILE A 112 -1.08 -3.91 4.55
N ILE A 113 -1.56 -2.69 4.74
CA ILE A 113 -2.58 -2.38 5.76
C ILE A 113 -3.96 -2.52 5.12
N THR A 114 -4.71 -3.51 5.58
CA THR A 114 -6.05 -3.85 5.05
C THR A 114 -6.95 -4.40 6.16
N ARG A 115 -8.26 -4.27 5.99
CA ARG A 115 -9.26 -4.94 6.84
C ARG A 115 -9.65 -6.32 6.33
N ASN A 116 -9.13 -6.74 5.18
CA ASN A 116 -9.42 -8.04 4.61
C ASN A 116 -8.14 -8.85 4.39
N ILE A 117 -7.53 -9.31 5.48
CA ILE A 117 -6.27 -10.07 5.43
C ILE A 117 -6.42 -11.35 4.60
N ALA A 118 -7.62 -11.96 4.58
CA ALA A 118 -7.89 -13.19 3.84
C ALA A 118 -7.65 -13.06 2.33
N ASP A 119 -7.88 -11.88 1.75
CA ASP A 119 -7.64 -11.63 0.32
C ASP A 119 -6.13 -11.59 -0.02
N PHE A 120 -5.27 -11.46 1.00
CA PHE A 120 -3.82 -11.36 0.88
C PHE A 120 -3.08 -12.59 1.41
N GLU A 121 -3.76 -13.74 1.56
CA GLU A 121 -3.11 -15.00 1.96
C GLU A 121 -2.00 -15.44 0.99
N ALA A 122 -2.15 -15.10 -0.29
CA ALA A 122 -1.20 -15.36 -1.37
C ALA A 122 -0.09 -14.30 -1.52
N SER A 123 -0.13 -13.24 -0.71
CA SER A 123 0.72 -12.06 -0.83
C SER A 123 2.16 -12.35 -0.43
N VAL A 124 3.11 -11.79 -1.18
CA VAL A 124 4.53 -11.79 -0.79
C VAL A 124 4.78 -10.84 0.37
N VAL A 125 4.13 -9.67 0.37
CA VAL A 125 4.16 -8.72 1.48
C VAL A 125 3.07 -9.07 2.49
N SER A 126 3.41 -9.17 3.77
CA SER A 126 2.45 -9.53 4.81
C SER A 126 1.34 -8.48 4.95
N ALA A 127 0.10 -8.92 5.02
CA ALA A 127 -1.05 -8.09 5.36
C ALA A 127 -1.24 -7.97 6.88
N ILE A 128 -1.71 -6.82 7.34
CA ILE A 128 -1.99 -6.53 8.76
C ILE A 128 -3.21 -5.63 8.89
N GLU A 129 -4.00 -5.80 9.97
CA GLU A 129 -5.10 -4.90 10.26
C GLU A 129 -4.61 -3.53 10.76
N PRO A 130 -5.37 -2.44 10.52
CA PRO A 130 -5.01 -1.12 11.03
C PRO A 130 -4.78 -1.08 12.54
N ASP A 131 -5.63 -1.73 13.33
CA ASP A 131 -5.55 -1.73 14.79
C ASP A 131 -4.31 -2.49 15.30
N GLU A 132 -3.93 -3.56 14.60
CA GLU A 132 -2.70 -4.31 14.91
C GLU A 132 -1.46 -3.52 14.52
N TRP A 133 -1.49 -2.81 13.40
CA TRP A 133 -0.41 -1.91 13.00
C TRP A 133 -0.22 -0.77 14.01
N LEU A 134 -1.31 -0.15 14.48
CA LEU A 134 -1.27 0.89 15.51
C LEU A 134 -0.60 0.39 16.80
N LYS A 135 -0.82 -0.86 17.20
CA LYS A 135 -0.14 -1.47 18.37
C LYS A 135 1.37 -1.69 18.16
N LYS A 136 1.84 -1.76 16.92
CA LYS A 136 3.27 -1.96 16.59
C LYS A 136 4.07 -0.65 16.53
N ILE A 137 3.38 0.48 16.33
CA ILE A 137 4.03 1.79 16.20
C ILE A 137 3.95 2.66 17.46
N ASN A 138 3.12 2.26 18.43
CA ASN A 138 3.06 2.82 19.78
C ASN A 138 3.94 2.01 20.74
#